data_AF-A0AAW4FUH6-F1
#
_entry.id   AF-A0AAW4FUH6-F1
#
_cell.length_a   1.000
_cell.length_b   1.000
_cell.length_c   1.000
_cell.angle_alpha   90.00
_cell.angle_beta   90.00
_cell.angle_gamma   90.00
#
_symmetry.space_group_name_H-M   'P 1'
#
loop_
_entity.id
_entity.type
_entity.pdbx_description
1 polymer ?
#
loop_
_entity_poly.entity_id
_entity_poly.type
_entity_poly.pdbx_seq_one_letter_code
_entity_poly.pdbx_strand_id
1 'polypeptide(L)'
;MPSSLIDKFNYDPASKILSIWLLPSGNRYDYRDVPPEIAEQFKLAFAKGRFFNSSIRGKFKYTRDSVSTAVTRASPRGGSR
;
A
#
# COMPACT_ATOMS: atom_id res chain seq x y z
N MET A 1 -15.43 4.43 -13.22
CA MET A 1 -14.53 5.34 -12.48
C MET A 1 -13.36 4.53 -11.92
N PRO A 2 -12.11 4.71 -12.37
CA PRO A 2 -10.97 4.02 -11.79
C PRO A 2 -10.40 4.89 -10.65
N SER A 3 -11.10 4.92 -9.52
CA SER A 3 -10.52 5.51 -8.31
C SER A 3 -9.48 4.52 -7.81
N SER A 4 -8.23 4.68 -8.27
CA SER A 4 -7.10 3.82 -7.90
C SER A 4 -6.86 3.92 -6.39
N LEU A 5 -7.50 3.02 -5.65
CA LEU A 5 -7.34 2.86 -4.20
C LEU A 5 -5.91 2.48 -3.80
N ILE A 6 -5.12 2.01 -4.78
CA ILE A 6 -3.73 1.59 -4.64
C ILE A 6 -2.85 2.70 -5.22
N ASP A 7 -2.04 3.32 -4.37
CA ASP A 7 -0.99 4.26 -4.76
C ASP A 7 0.16 3.51 -5.44
N LYS A 8 0.67 2.52 -4.73
CA LYS A 8 1.83 1.72 -5.08
C LYS A 8 1.78 0.38 -4.36
N PHE A 9 2.55 -0.57 -4.85
CA PHE A 9 2.69 -1.88 -4.25
C PHE A 9 4.11 -2.39 -4.47
N ASN A 10 4.54 -3.28 -3.58
CA ASN A 10 5.83 -3.96 -3.64
C ASN A 10 5.63 -5.42 -3.21
N TYR A 11 6.21 -6.35 -3.94
CA TYR A 11 6.14 -7.77 -3.60
C TYR A 11 7.55 -8.32 -3.40
N ASP A 12 7.77 -8.95 -2.24
CA ASP A 12 8.99 -9.68 -1.93
C ASP A 12 8.75 -11.19 -2.07
N PRO A 13 9.29 -11.85 -3.11
CA PRO A 13 9.08 -13.29 -3.32
C PRO A 13 9.81 -14.16 -2.30
N ALA A 14 10.90 -13.66 -1.69
CA ALA A 14 11.67 -14.40 -0.70
C ALA A 14 10.86 -14.59 0.60
N SER A 15 10.19 -13.52 1.06
CA SER A 15 9.38 -13.52 2.28
C SER A 15 7.89 -13.75 2.03
N LYS A 16 7.46 -13.77 0.75
CA LYS A 16 6.05 -13.82 0.32
C LYS A 16 5.22 -12.69 0.94
N ILE A 17 5.80 -11.49 0.94
CA ILE A 17 5.18 -10.29 1.51
C ILE A 17 4.78 -9.33 0.40
N LEU A 18 3.49 -8.96 0.37
CA LEU A 18 2.95 -7.95 -0.53
C LEU A 18 2.64 -6.67 0.27
N SER A 19 3.49 -5.66 0.12
CA SER A 19 3.30 -4.32 0.67
C SER A 19 2.46 -3.47 -0.26
N ILE A 20 1.40 -2.87 0.25
CA ILE A 20 0.46 -2.04 -0.51
C ILE A 20 0.25 -0.71 0.21
N TRP A 21 0.35 0.39 -0.53
CA TRP A 21 0.05 1.72 -0.02
C TRP A 21 -1.30 2.19 -0.56
N LEU A 22 -2.20 2.57 0.34
CA LEU A 22 -3.57 2.94 0.00
C LEU A 22 -3.78 4.46 0.06
N LEU A 23 -4.51 5.00 -0.92
CA LEU A 23 -4.95 6.41 -0.95
C LEU A 23 -6.34 6.60 -0.31
N PRO A 24 -6.66 7.82 0.16
CA PRO A 24 -5.80 9.01 0.22
C PRO A 24 -4.87 9.04 1.44
N SER A 25 -5.07 8.15 2.40
CA SER A 25 -4.37 8.22 3.69
C SER A 25 -2.88 7.85 3.66
N GLY A 26 -2.40 7.22 2.59
CA GLY A 26 -1.01 6.75 2.47
C GLY A 26 -0.64 5.57 3.37
N ASN A 27 -1.62 4.94 4.03
CA ASN A 27 -1.39 3.83 4.95
C ASN A 27 -0.74 2.64 4.22
N ARG A 28 0.27 2.04 4.83
CA ARG A 28 0.94 0.84 4.33
C ARG A 28 0.29 -0.41 4.92
N TYR A 29 0.06 -1.40 4.07
CA TYR A 29 -0.47 -2.71 4.45
C TYR A 29 0.47 -3.78 3.94
N ASP A 30 1.06 -4.53 4.87
CA ASP A 30 1.95 -5.65 4.56
C ASP A 30 1.18 -6.96 4.70
N TYR A 31 0.78 -7.52 3.56
CA TYR A 31 0.14 -8.82 3.46
C TYR A 31 1.21 -9.91 3.46
N ARG A 32 1.13 -10.85 4.39
CA ARG A 32 2.06 -11.98 4.49
C ARG A 32 1.42 -13.24 3.92
N ASP A 33 2.27 -14.19 3.54
CA ASP A 33 1.85 -15.48 2.97
C ASP A 33 1.10 -15.31 1.64
N VAL A 34 1.46 -14.28 0.85
CA VAL A 34 0.86 -14.05 -0.46
C VAL A 34 1.63 -14.86 -1.51
N PRO A 35 0.98 -15.77 -2.25
CA PRO A 35 1.62 -16.52 -3.31
C PRO A 35 2.13 -15.60 -4.43
N PRO A 36 3.27 -15.95 -5.08
CA PRO A 36 3.78 -15.18 -6.21
C PRO A 36 2.76 -15.08 -7.35
N GLU A 37 1.97 -16.13 -7.58
CA GLU A 37 0.90 -16.12 -8.59
C GLU A 37 -0.12 -15.00 -8.36
N ILE A 38 -0.50 -14.75 -7.10
CA ILE A 38 -1.44 -13.67 -6.74
C ILE A 38 -0.78 -12.31 -6.94
N ALA A 39 0.51 -12.18 -6.61
CA ALA A 39 1.25 -10.94 -6.82
C ALA A 39 1.43 -10.62 -8.31
N GLU A 40 1.68 -11.62 -9.15
CA GLU A 40 1.79 -11.48 -10.60
C GLU A 40 0.43 -11.13 -11.23
N GLN A 41 -0.64 -11.83 -10.85
CA GLN A 41 -2.00 -11.47 -11.26
C GLN A 41 -2.36 -10.05 -10.82
N PHE A 42 -1.98 -9.66 -9.59
CA PHE A 42 -2.17 -8.31 -9.11
C PHE A 42 -1.36 -7.30 -9.94
N LYS A 43 -0.13 -7.62 -10.36
CA LYS A 43 0.71 -6.80 -11.24
C LYS A 43 0.17 -6.67 -12.66
N LEU A 44 -0.49 -7.71 -13.19
CA LEU A 44 -1.12 -7.70 -14.52
C LEU A 44 -2.53 -7.11 -14.54
N ALA A 45 -3.23 -7.11 -13.40
CA ALA A 45 -4.61 -6.64 -13.32
C ALA A 45 -4.75 -5.16 -13.72
N PHE A 46 -5.62 -4.86 -14.69
CA PHE A 46 -5.95 -3.48 -15.08
C PHE A 46 -6.66 -2.72 -13.96
N ALA A 47 -7.53 -3.40 -13.20
CA ALA A 47 -8.29 -2.82 -12.09
C ALA A 47 -7.75 -3.29 -10.73
N LYS A 48 -6.61 -2.71 -10.30
CA LYS A 48 -5.94 -3.07 -9.03
C LYS A 48 -6.88 -3.06 -7.83
N GLY A 49 -7.68 -2.00 -7.66
CA GLY A 49 -8.61 -1.88 -6.53
C GLY A 49 -9.69 -2.96 -6.49
N ARG A 50 -10.18 -3.40 -7.66
CA ARG A 50 -11.20 -4.46 -7.76
C ARG A 50 -10.59 -5.83 -7.44
N PHE A 51 -9.44 -6.14 -8.01
CA PHE A 51 -8.71 -7.37 -7.70
C PHE A 51 -8.34 -7.43 -6.21
N PHE A 52 -7.85 -6.33 -5.64
CA PHE A 52 -7.53 -6.27 -4.22
C PHE A 52 -8.75 -6.59 -3.33
N ASN A 53 -9.90 -5.98 -3.60
CA ASN A 53 -11.12 -6.23 -2.82
C ASN A 53 -11.63 -7.67 -2.93
N SER A 54 -11.51 -8.31 -4.10
CA SER A 54 -12.02 -9.67 -4.32
C SER A 54 -11.02 -10.78 -3.95
N SER A 55 -9.72 -10.54 -4.17
CA SER A 55 -8.68 -11.57 -4.12
C SER A 55 -7.72 -11.42 -2.95
N ILE A 56 -7.63 -10.25 -2.31
CA ILE A 56 -6.63 -10.00 -1.25
C ILE A 56 -7.30 -9.65 0.08
N ARG A 57 -8.26 -8.72 0.06
CA ARG A 57 -8.97 -8.24 1.25
C ARG A 57 -9.67 -9.42 1.94
N GLY A 58 -9.34 -9.63 3.22
CA GLY A 58 -9.94 -10.68 4.04
C GLY A 58 -9.45 -12.10 3.77
N LYS A 59 -8.62 -12.33 2.73
CA LYS A 59 -8.05 -13.66 2.42
C LYS A 59 -6.67 -13.88 3.04
N PHE A 60 -5.90 -12.81 3.19
CA PHE A 60 -4.53 -12.88 3.71
C PHE A 60 -4.39 -12.09 4.99
N LYS A 61 -3.49 -12.55 5.87
CA LYS A 61 -3.13 -11.82 7.08
C LYS A 61 -2.33 -10.59 6.69
N TYR A 62 -2.74 -9.43 7.19
CA TYR A 62 -2.03 -8.17 6.96
C TYR A 62 -1.68 -7.48 8.26
N THR A 63 -0.56 -6.77 8.23
CA THR A 63 -0.23 -5.77 9.24
C THR A 63 -0.48 -4.41 8.62
N ARG A 64 -1.27 -3.57 9.30
CA ARG A 64 -1.42 -2.17 8.91
C ARG A 64 -0.37 -1.37 9.65
N ASP A 65 0.55 -0.78 8.89
CA ASP A 65 1.44 0.24 9.39
C ASP A 65 0.81 1.60 9.06
N SER A 66 0.22 2.23 10.07
CA SER A 66 -0.12 3.64 9.96
C SER A 66 1.18 4.41 9.98
N VAL A 67 1.74 4.67 8.79
CA VAL A 67 2.77 5.69 8.63
C VAL A 67 2.14 7.00 9.08
N SER A 68 2.38 7.35 10.33
CA SER A 68 2.09 8.67 10.86
C SER A 68 2.89 9.64 10.01
N THR A 69 2.27 10.22 8.98
CA THR A 69 2.80 11.40 8.29
C THR A 69 2.74 12.58 9.26
N ALA A 70 3.44 12.48 10.39
CA ALA A 70 4.07 13.62 11.00
C ALA A 70 5.29 13.92 10.11
N VAL A 71 5.03 14.45 8.90
CA VAL A 71 6.04 15.27 8.27
C VAL A 71 6.13 16.48 9.21
N THR A 72 7.19 16.52 9.99
CA THR A 72 7.55 17.67 10.81
C THR A 72 7.49 18.88 9.89
N ARG A 73 6.46 19.68 10.12
CA ARG A 73 6.21 20.96 9.49
C ARG A 73 7.53 21.72 9.49
N ALA A 74 8.06 22.01 8.31
CA ALA A 74 9.18 22.90 8.14
C ALA A 74 8.97 24.14 9.02
N SER A 75 9.91 24.41 9.90
CA SER A 75 9.97 25.67 10.64
C SER A 75 9.95 26.80 9.62
N PRO A 76 8.95 27.70 9.63
CA PRO A 76 9.05 28.91 8.83
C PRO A 76 10.19 29.75 9.40
N ARG A 77 11.05 30.25 8.51
CA ARG A 77 12.04 31.29 8.83
C ARG A 77 11.35 32.40 9.61
N GLY A 78 11.72 32.57 10.87
CA GLY A 78 11.56 33.82 11.60
C GLY A 78 12.88 34.57 11.53
N GLY A 79 13.07 35.35 10.46
CA GLY A 79 14.02 36.46 10.54
C GLY A 79 13.41 37.55 11.41
N SER A 80 14.21 38.16 12.29
CA SER A 80 14.10 39.59 12.58
C SER A 80 15.17 40.03 13.59
N ARG A 81 15.95 41.00 13.11
CA ARG A 81 16.78 41.99 13.81
C ARG A 81 18.19 41.57 14.21
#